data_AF-A0A1I4W1Z6-F1
#
_entry.id   AF-A0A1I4W1Z6-F1
#
_cell.length_a   1.000
_cell.length_b   1.000
_cell.length_c   1.000
_cell.angle_alpha   90.00
_cell.angle_beta   90.00
_cell.angle_gamma   90.00
#
_symmetry.space_group_name_H-M   'P 1'
#
loop_
_entity.id
_entity.type
_entity.pdbx_description
1 polymer ?
#
loop_
_entity_poly.entity_id
_entity_poly.type
_entity_poly.pdbx_seq_one_letter_code
_entity_poly.pdbx_strand_id
1 'polypeptide(L)'
;MKKRLLAYILLFIVYCFLAVPIATLDDILNTHQFELVTGLGFGILNFLFSFIVLKWKIIFSVISGLFIAFLALAMANLTWLLKIAPEWDDYGIMTAILTNAASSIVFWEIIFWSKSKSARIFNK
;
A
#
# COMPACT_ATOMS: atom_id res chain seq x y z
N MET A 1 -1.14 -6.72 19.54
CA MET A 1 -1.54 -7.54 18.37
C MET A 1 -2.95 -7.18 17.89
N LYS A 2 -4.00 -7.31 18.73
CA LYS A 2 -5.41 -7.05 18.35
C LYS A 2 -5.67 -5.66 17.69
N LYS A 3 -5.17 -4.57 18.30
CA LYS A 3 -5.33 -3.20 17.74
C LYS A 3 -4.65 -3.00 16.37
N ARG A 4 -3.55 -3.72 16.13
CA ARG A 4 -2.77 -3.61 14.87
C ARG A 4 -3.43 -4.38 13.74
N LEU A 5 -3.98 -5.56 14.03
CA LEU A 5 -4.78 -6.31 13.07
C LEU A 5 -5.99 -5.49 12.60
N LEU A 6 -6.69 -4.83 13.53
CA LEU A 6 -7.82 -3.95 13.19
C LEU A 6 -7.38 -2.79 12.27
N ALA A 7 -6.23 -2.17 12.56
CA ALA A 7 -5.68 -1.12 11.72
C ALA A 7 -5.37 -1.59 10.29
N TYR A 8 -4.79 -2.78 10.13
CA TYR A 8 -4.49 -3.34 8.81
C TYR A 8 -5.75 -3.78 8.04
N ILE A 9 -6.75 -4.33 8.73
CA ILE A 9 -8.04 -4.63 8.12
C ILE A 9 -8.69 -3.34 7.61
N LEU A 10 -8.64 -2.27 8.40
CA LEU A 10 -9.16 -0.97 7.99
C LEU A 10 -8.37 -0.42 6.79
N LEU A 11 -7.04 -0.51 6.80
CA LEU A 11 -6.19 -0.14 5.67
C LEU A 11 -6.58 -0.92 4.40
N PHE A 12 -6.78 -2.24 4.53
CA PHE A 12 -7.18 -3.12 3.44
C PHE A 12 -8.51 -2.68 2.80
N ILE A 13 -9.53 -2.44 3.63
CA ILE A 13 -10.86 -2.02 3.18
C ILE A 13 -10.76 -0.66 2.45
N VAL A 14 -10.03 0.28 3.04
CA VAL A 14 -9.82 1.61 2.46
C VAL A 14 -9.08 1.53 1.13
N TYR A 15 -8.06 0.66 1.01
CA TYR A 15 -7.37 0.35 -0.25
C TYR A 15 -8.34 -0.15 -1.32
N CYS A 16 -9.14 -1.17 -0.99
CA CYS A 16 -10.07 -1.77 -1.95
C CYS A 16 -11.11 -0.75 -2.43
N PHE A 17 -11.63 0.08 -1.53
CA PHE A 17 -12.64 1.08 -1.84
C PHE A 17 -12.09 2.24 -2.69
N LEU A 18 -10.86 2.69 -2.40
CA LEU A 18 -10.25 3.83 -3.08
C LEU A 18 -9.49 3.45 -4.35
N ALA A 19 -9.22 2.16 -4.61
CA ALA A 19 -8.42 1.77 -5.77
C ALA A 19 -9.01 2.24 -7.10
N VAL A 20 -10.31 2.05 -7.32
CA VAL A 20 -10.98 2.51 -8.55
C VAL A 20 -11.00 4.04 -8.63
N PRO A 21 -11.46 4.79 -7.60
CA PRO A 21 -11.36 6.26 -7.61
C PRO A 21 -9.96 6.80 -7.91
N ILE A 22 -8.92 6.20 -7.29
CA ILE A 22 -7.53 6.61 -7.50
C ILE A 22 -7.09 6.32 -8.95
N ALA A 23 -7.47 5.17 -9.50
CA ALA A 23 -7.16 4.82 -10.89
C ALA A 23 -7.84 5.78 -11.88
N THR A 24 -9.10 6.12 -11.65
CA THR A 24 -9.86 7.04 -12.53
C THR A 24 -9.35 8.48 -12.53
N LEU A 25 -8.51 8.86 -11.55
CA LEU A 25 -7.91 10.19 -11.55
C LEU A 25 -7.01 10.40 -12.77
N ASP A 26 -6.29 9.38 -13.27
CA ASP A 26 -5.43 9.54 -14.45
C ASP A 26 -6.25 9.93 -15.69
N ASP A 27 -7.42 9.31 -15.86
CA ASP A 27 -8.36 9.63 -16.94
C ASP A 27 -8.92 11.05 -16.79
N ILE A 28 -9.24 11.47 -15.57
CA ILE A 28 -9.77 12.82 -15.31
C ILE A 28 -8.70 13.89 -15.57
N LEU A 29 -7.46 13.62 -15.15
CA LEU A 29 -6.33 14.55 -15.27
C LEU A 29 -5.71 14.53 -16.68
N ASN A 30 -6.07 13.57 -17.55
CA ASN A 30 -5.49 13.36 -18.87
C ASN A 30 -3.95 13.31 -18.86
N THR A 31 -3.39 12.74 -17.79
CA THR A 31 -1.94 12.69 -17.61
C THR A 31 -1.29 11.57 -18.40
N HIS A 32 -2.04 10.53 -18.77
CA HIS A 32 -1.52 9.30 -19.38
C HIS A 32 -0.36 8.68 -18.58
N GLN A 33 -0.38 8.88 -17.26
CA GLN A 33 0.68 8.48 -16.32
C GLN A 33 0.06 7.65 -15.18
N PHE A 34 -0.69 6.61 -15.56
CA PHE A 34 -1.41 5.73 -14.66
C PHE A 34 -0.61 5.28 -13.43
N GLU A 35 0.62 4.81 -13.63
CA GLU A 35 1.49 4.31 -12.55
C GLU A 35 1.88 5.41 -11.56
N LEU A 36 2.12 6.63 -12.06
CA LEU A 36 2.49 7.76 -11.23
C LEU A 36 1.29 8.24 -10.42
N VAL A 37 0.11 8.37 -11.05
CA VAL A 37 -1.12 8.80 -10.38
C VAL A 37 -1.54 7.81 -9.30
N THR A 38 -1.55 6.51 -9.62
CA THR A 38 -1.90 5.45 -8.66
C THR A 38 -0.86 5.31 -7.55
N GLY A 39 0.43 5.35 -7.89
CA GLY A 39 1.53 5.34 -6.92
C GLY A 39 1.45 6.50 -5.93
N LEU A 40 1.19 7.72 -6.40
CA LEU A 40 0.99 8.88 -5.53
C LEU A 40 -0.30 8.78 -4.70
N GLY A 41 -1.41 8.34 -5.28
CA GLY A 41 -2.68 8.17 -4.57
C GLY A 41 -2.56 7.19 -3.40
N PHE A 42 -1.97 6.01 -3.65
CA PHE A 42 -1.69 5.04 -2.58
C PHE A 42 -0.58 5.51 -1.64
N GLY A 43 0.37 6.31 -2.13
CA GLY A 43 1.41 6.96 -1.32
C GLY A 43 0.83 7.89 -0.27
N ILE A 44 -0.13 8.74 -0.65
CA ILE A 44 -0.87 9.62 0.26
C ILE A 44 -1.65 8.80 1.27
N LEU A 45 -2.32 7.73 0.83
CA LEU A 45 -3.09 6.86 1.72
C LEU A 45 -2.19 6.16 2.76
N ASN A 46 -1.03 5.65 2.35
CA ASN A 46 -0.03 5.09 3.27
C ASN A 46 0.55 6.14 4.22
N PHE A 47 0.78 7.36 3.73
CA PHE A 47 1.21 8.47 4.58
C PHE A 47 0.17 8.78 5.66
N LEU A 48 -1.11 8.92 5.28
CA LEU A 48 -2.21 9.18 6.21
C LEU A 48 -2.33 8.04 7.23
N PHE A 49 -2.24 6.79 6.79
CA PHE A 49 -2.25 5.64 7.67
C PHE A 49 -1.11 5.70 8.70
N SER A 50 0.12 5.94 8.24
CA SER A 50 1.30 6.02 9.12
C SER A 50 1.22 7.19 10.10
N PHE A 51 0.78 8.34 9.61
CA PHE A 51 0.69 9.54 10.42
C PHE A 51 -0.41 9.45 11.48
N ILE A 52 -1.63 9.05 11.09
CA ILE A 52 -2.80 9.05 11.98
C ILE A 52 -2.82 7.82 12.87
N VAL A 53 -2.62 6.63 12.30
CA VAL A 53 -2.80 5.36 13.02
C VAL A 53 -1.53 4.97 13.76
N LEU A 54 -0.37 5.09 13.11
CA LEU A 54 0.90 4.66 13.67
C LEU A 54 1.58 5.78 14.48
N LYS A 55 1.16 7.03 14.31
CA LYS A 55 1.69 8.22 14.98
C LYS A 55 3.20 8.39 14.76
N TRP A 56 3.66 8.15 13.54
CA TRP A 56 5.07 8.29 13.18
C TRP A 56 5.43 9.74 12.85
N LYS A 57 6.73 10.06 12.92
CA LYS A 57 7.23 11.39 12.50
C LYS A 57 6.85 11.62 11.03
N ILE A 58 6.50 12.86 10.69
CA ILE A 58 6.01 13.24 9.35
C ILE A 58 6.98 12.79 8.26
N ILE A 59 8.26 13.15 8.38
CA ILE A 59 9.29 12.80 7.38
C ILE A 59 9.36 11.29 7.15
N PHE A 60 9.36 10.50 8.22
CA PHE A 60 9.42 9.05 8.11
C PHE A 60 8.14 8.47 7.50
N SER A 61 6.99 9.06 7.80
CA SER A 61 5.69 8.65 7.26
C SER A 61 5.61 8.89 5.75
N VAL A 62 6.14 10.02 5.27
CA VAL A 62 6.17 10.36 3.83
C VAL A 62 7.07 9.40 3.07
N ILE A 63 8.31 9.21 3.53
CA ILE A 63 9.30 8.37 2.85
C ILE A 63 8.82 6.91 2.82
N SER A 64 8.41 6.37 3.97
CA SER A 64 7.91 4.99 4.04
C SER A 64 6.61 4.82 3.25
N GLY A 65 5.69 5.77 3.31
CA GLY A 65 4.41 5.68 2.61
C GLY A 65 4.55 5.65 1.08
N LEU A 66 5.39 6.53 0.52
CA LEU A 66 5.69 6.52 -0.91
C LEU A 66 6.43 5.25 -1.32
N PHE A 67 7.47 4.86 -0.56
CA PHE A 67 8.25 3.65 -0.86
C PHE A 67 7.38 2.39 -0.89
N ILE A 68 6.49 2.23 0.10
CA ILE A 68 5.56 1.10 0.17
C ILE A 68 4.58 1.13 -1.01
N ALA A 69 4.07 2.30 -1.38
CA ALA A 69 3.11 2.42 -2.49
C ALA A 69 3.72 1.96 -3.82
N PHE A 70 4.93 2.44 -4.15
CA PHE A 70 5.61 2.00 -5.38
C PHE A 70 5.96 0.52 -5.36
N LEU A 71 6.42 0.00 -4.22
CA LEU A 71 6.79 -1.41 -4.11
C LEU A 71 5.56 -2.34 -4.19
N ALA A 72 4.44 -1.95 -3.58
CA ALA A 72 3.20 -2.69 -3.65
C ALA A 72 2.57 -2.64 -5.05
N LEU A 73 2.66 -1.50 -5.74
CA LEU A 73 2.23 -1.39 -7.14
C LEU A 73 3.08 -2.26 -8.06
N ALA A 74 4.41 -2.29 -7.86
CA ALA A 74 5.30 -3.17 -8.60
C ALA A 74 4.96 -4.66 -8.39
N MET A 75 4.60 -5.06 -7.16
CA MET A 75 4.13 -6.42 -6.88
C MET A 75 2.79 -6.73 -7.58
N ALA A 76 1.87 -5.77 -7.63
CA ALA A 76 0.61 -5.92 -8.36
C ALA A 76 0.84 -6.11 -9.86
N ASN A 77 1.70 -5.28 -10.47
CA ASN A 77 2.07 -5.41 -11.88
C ASN A 77 2.77 -6.74 -12.18
N LEU A 78 3.65 -7.20 -11.30
CA LEU A 78 4.29 -8.49 -11.44
C LEU A 78 3.27 -9.63 -11.39
N THR A 79 2.32 -9.57 -10.46
CA THR A 79 1.25 -10.58 -10.31
C THR A 79 0.35 -10.63 -11.54
N TRP A 80 0.02 -9.46 -12.10
CA TRP A 80 -0.71 -9.35 -13.36
C TRP A 80 0.07 -9.94 -14.53
N LEU A 81 1.37 -9.63 -14.64
CA LEU A 81 2.24 -10.14 -15.70
C LEU A 81 2.39 -11.67 -15.66
N LEU A 82 2.49 -12.24 -14.46
CA LEU A 82 2.55 -13.69 -14.27
C LEU A 82 1.21 -14.39 -14.49
N LYS A 83 0.12 -13.65 -14.74
CA LYS A 83 -1.24 -14.16 -14.88
C LYS A 83 -1.59 -15.12 -13.74
N ILE A 84 -1.30 -14.73 -12.50
CA ILE A 84 -1.62 -15.57 -11.35
C ILE A 84 -3.13 -15.67 -11.21
N ALA A 85 -3.66 -16.91 -11.23
CA ALA A 85 -5.09 -17.22 -11.14
C ALA A 85 -5.98 -16.51 -12.20
N PRO A 86 -5.70 -16.69 -13.51
CA PRO A 86 -6.40 -15.98 -14.57
C PRO A 86 -7.87 -16.41 -14.71
N GLU A 87 -8.22 -17.61 -14.24
CA GLU A 87 -9.60 -18.14 -14.26
C GLU A 87 -10.54 -17.43 -13.25
N TRP A 88 -9.98 -16.72 -12.27
CA TRP A 88 -10.74 -16.04 -11.22
C TRP A 88 -11.00 -14.55 -11.54
N ASP A 89 -10.16 -13.95 -12.38
CA ASP A 89 -10.20 -12.53 -12.70
C ASP A 89 -9.69 -12.29 -14.12
N ASP A 90 -10.59 -12.41 -15.09
CA ASP A 90 -10.30 -12.33 -16.53
C ASP A 90 -9.56 -11.03 -16.90
N TYR A 91 -9.81 -9.94 -16.17
CA TYR A 91 -9.21 -8.63 -16.41
C TYR A 91 -8.03 -8.31 -15.48
N GLY A 92 -7.77 -9.15 -14.47
CA GLY A 92 -6.70 -8.97 -13.49
C GLY A 92 -6.86 -7.75 -12.57
N ILE A 93 -8.03 -7.09 -12.60
CA ILE A 93 -8.30 -5.85 -11.86
C ILE A 93 -8.39 -6.14 -10.37
N MET A 94 -9.22 -7.11 -9.97
CA MET A 94 -9.38 -7.48 -8.56
C MET A 94 -8.08 -8.04 -7.99
N THR A 95 -7.38 -8.84 -8.76
CA THR A 95 -6.08 -9.42 -8.41
C THR A 95 -5.06 -8.32 -8.14
N ALA A 96 -4.99 -7.29 -9.00
CA ALA A 96 -4.09 -6.16 -8.80
C ALA A 96 -4.43 -5.35 -7.54
N ILE A 97 -5.72 -5.06 -7.31
CA ILE A 97 -6.19 -4.34 -6.12
C ILE A 97 -5.84 -5.11 -4.85
N LEU A 98 -6.17 -6.39 -4.79
CA LEU A 98 -5.91 -7.24 -3.62
C LEU A 98 -4.42 -7.39 -3.37
N THR A 99 -3.63 -7.58 -4.42
CA THR A 99 -2.17 -7.70 -4.31
C THR A 99 -1.57 -6.43 -3.75
N ASN A 100 -1.94 -5.27 -4.28
CA ASN A 100 -1.43 -3.99 -3.80
C ASN A 100 -1.79 -3.77 -2.31
N ALA A 101 -3.05 -4.02 -1.94
CA ALA A 101 -3.51 -3.89 -0.56
C ALA A 101 -2.77 -4.85 0.39
N ALA A 102 -2.64 -6.13 0.01
CA ALA A 102 -1.96 -7.14 0.81
C ALA A 102 -0.46 -6.85 0.95
N SER A 103 0.22 -6.51 -0.15
CA SER A 103 1.63 -6.13 -0.16
C SER A 103 1.90 -4.93 0.74
N SER A 104 1.04 -3.90 0.69
CA SER A 104 1.16 -2.73 1.57
C SER A 104 1.13 -3.11 3.05
N ILE A 105 0.19 -3.98 3.46
CA ILE A 105 0.09 -4.48 4.85
C ILE A 105 1.35 -5.25 5.25
N VAL A 106 1.83 -6.14 4.37
CA VAL A 106 3.06 -6.92 4.62
C VAL A 106 4.26 -5.99 4.81
N PHE A 107 4.42 -4.99 3.94
CA PHE A 107 5.53 -4.04 4.07
C PHE A 107 5.43 -3.20 5.35
N TRP A 108 4.23 -2.75 5.74
CA TRP A 108 4.04 -2.08 7.02
C TRP A 108 4.47 -2.97 8.19
N GLU A 109 4.08 -4.25 8.20
CA GLU A 109 4.47 -5.17 9.26
C GLU A 109 6.01 -5.38 9.29
N ILE A 110 6.67 -5.44 8.13
CA ILE A 110 8.13 -5.52 8.05
C ILE A 110 8.79 -4.28 8.69
N ILE A 111 8.34 -3.07 8.35
CA ILE A 111 8.92 -1.84 8.93
C ILE A 111 8.66 -1.79 10.43
N PHE A 112 7.48 -2.22 10.88
CA PHE A 112 7.18 -2.34 12.31
C PHE A 112 8.14 -3.27 13.05
N TRP A 113 8.40 -4.44 12.48
CA TRP A 113 9.35 -5.39 13.05
C TRP A 113 10.76 -4.82 13.11
N SER A 114 11.21 -4.17 12.03
CA SER A 114 12.52 -3.50 11.97
C SER A 114 12.67 -2.46 13.08
N LYS A 115 11.67 -1.60 13.26
CA LYS A 115 11.65 -0.58 14.32
C LYS A 115 11.65 -1.19 15.73
N SER A 116 10.85 -2.24 15.96
CA SER A 116 10.80 -2.93 17.25
C SER A 116 12.13 -3.60 17.60
N LYS A 117 12.85 -4.11 16.61
CA LYS A 117 14.19 -4.70 16.81
C LYS A 117 15.23 -3.63 17.13
N SER A 118 15.28 -2.53 16.39
CA SER A 118 16.20 -1.41 16.68
C SER A 118 16.00 -0.83 18.08
N ALA A 119 14.75 -0.65 18.52
CA ALA A 119 14.45 -0.15 19.87
C ALA A 119 14.95 -1.09 20.98
N ARG A 120 15.07 -2.40 20.72
CA ARG A 120 15.60 -3.39 21.66
C ARG A 120 17.13 -3.42 21.72
N ILE A 121 17.81 -3.01 20.64
CA ILE A 121 19.28 -3.02 20.57
C ILE A 121 19.88 -1.81 21.29
N PHE A 122 19.25 -0.63 21.20
CA PHE A 122 19.72 0.59 21.86
C PHE A 122 19.41 0.69 23.36
N ASN A 123 18.66 -0.27 23.92
CA ASN A 123 18.30 -0.32 25.35
C ASN A 123 19.04 -1.43 26.11
N LYS A 124 20.12 -1.96 25.51
CA LYS A 124 21.11 -2.85 26.11
C LYS A 124 22.45 -2.14 26.14
#